data_AF-A0A430BHU0-F1
#
_entry.id   AF-A0A430BHU0-F1
#
_cell.length_a   1.000
_cell.length_b   1.000
_cell.length_c   1.000
_cell.angle_alpha   90.00
_cell.angle_beta   90.00
_cell.angle_gamma   90.00
#
_symmetry.space_group_name_H-M   'P 1'
#
loop_
_entity.id
_entity.type
_entity.pdbx_description
1 polymer ?
#
loop_
_entity_poly.entity_id
_entity_poly.type
_entity_poly.pdbx_seq_one_letter_code
_entity_poly.pdbx_strand_id
1 'polypeptide(L)'
;MKPILLLLCSLLYWSFVCRTEGVGEPWDAAAYWRLWYPLSFLLSAGAGLLLRSRGWMAGGVVTFAQLPVMAWNAGWGSLWAAGVLTLAVLAVPTIAVSALSGWFAARRPGRR
;
A
#
# COMPACT_ATOMS: atom_id res chain seq x y z
N MET A 1 -4.35 -8.40 15.08
CA MET A 1 -5.34 -7.33 14.81
C MET A 1 -4.78 -6.22 13.91
N LYS A 2 -3.70 -5.51 14.30
CA LYS A 2 -3.16 -4.40 13.51
C LYS A 2 -2.87 -4.69 12.01
N PRO A 3 -2.31 -5.85 11.62
CA PRO A 3 -2.02 -6.12 10.20
C PRO A 3 -3.28 -6.36 9.35
N ILE A 4 -4.30 -7.01 9.93
CA ILE A 4 -5.59 -7.24 9.25
C ILE A 4 -6.29 -5.90 9.01
N LEU A 5 -6.29 -5.02 10.02
CA LEU A 5 -6.84 -3.68 9.86
C LEU A 5 -6.12 -2.90 8.75
N LEU A 6 -4.78 -2.98 8.70
CA LEU A 6 -4.00 -2.37 7.62
C LEU A 6 -4.41 -2.91 6.25
N LEU A 7 -4.54 -4.23 6.11
CA LEU A 7 -4.97 -4.84 4.86
C LEU A 7 -6.35 -4.32 4.46
N LEU A 8 -7.34 -4.32 5.37
CA LEU A 8 -8.68 -3.81 5.09
C LEU A 8 -8.66 -2.32 4.69
N CYS A 9 -7.91 -1.48 5.41
CA CYS A 9 -7.75 -0.07 5.05
C CYS A 9 -7.10 0.11 3.68
N SER A 10 -6.13 -0.74 3.32
CA SER A 10 -5.44 -0.69 2.03
C SER A 10 -6.36 -1.13 0.89
N LEU A 11 -7.16 -2.17 1.11
CA LEU A 11 -8.18 -2.60 0.15
C LEU A 11 -9.20 -1.49 -0.09
N LEU A 12 -9.75 -0.91 0.99
CA LEU A 12 -10.70 0.19 0.89
C LEU A 12 -10.10 1.41 0.20
N TYR A 13 -8.83 1.72 0.49
CA TYR A 13 -8.10 2.81 -0.16
C TYR A 13 -8.02 2.61 -1.67
N TRP A 14 -7.54 1.46 -2.15
CA TRP A 14 -7.40 1.22 -3.59
C TRP A 14 -8.74 1.05 -4.30
N SER A 15 -9.73 0.42 -3.65
CA SER A 15 -11.09 0.35 -4.17
C SER A 15 -11.72 1.75 -4.30
N PHE A 16 -11.43 2.64 -3.35
CA PHE A 16 -11.86 4.04 -3.43
C PHE A 16 -11.24 4.73 -4.64
N VAL A 17 -9.93 4.58 -4.87
CA VAL A 17 -9.24 5.15 -6.05
C VAL A 17 -9.88 4.68 -7.37
N CYS A 18 -10.08 3.37 -7.52
CA CYS A 18 -10.75 2.81 -8.70
C CYS A 18 -12.13 3.44 -8.93
N ARG A 19 -12.92 3.57 -7.84
CA ARG A 19 -14.28 4.12 -7.90
C ARG A 19 -14.30 5.61 -8.23
N THR A 20 -13.38 6.40 -7.69
CA THR A 20 -13.33 7.85 -7.93
C THR A 20 -12.86 8.20 -9.34
N GLU A 21 -11.95 7.40 -9.88
CA GLU A 21 -11.35 7.64 -11.19
C GLU A 21 -12.06 6.87 -12.32
N GLY A 22 -13.01 6.00 -11.98
CA GLY A 22 -13.79 5.21 -12.94
C GLY A 22 -12.97 4.16 -13.68
N VAL A 23 -11.92 3.62 -13.03
CA VAL A 23 -10.97 2.67 -13.62
C VAL A 23 -11.01 1.32 -12.93
N GLY A 24 -10.72 0.24 -13.68
CA GLY A 24 -10.66 -1.12 -13.14
C GLY A 24 -9.40 -1.37 -12.31
N GLU A 25 -8.27 -0.82 -12.74
CA GLU A 25 -6.97 -1.00 -12.09
C GLU A 25 -6.52 0.33 -11.47
N PRO A 26 -6.03 0.36 -10.21
CA PRO A 26 -5.73 1.63 -9.55
C PRO A 26 -4.64 2.45 -10.28
N TRP A 27 -3.73 1.80 -10.99
CA TRP A 27 -2.66 2.46 -11.73
C TRP A 27 -3.07 3.08 -13.06
N ASP A 28 -4.28 2.75 -13.55
CA ASP A 28 -4.85 3.39 -14.74
C ASP A 28 -5.45 4.76 -14.41
N ALA A 29 -5.58 5.10 -13.13
CA ALA A 29 -6.09 6.39 -12.69
C ALA A 29 -5.21 7.53 -13.24
N ALA A 30 -5.83 8.58 -13.77
CA ALA A 30 -5.11 9.71 -14.38
C ALA A 30 -4.21 10.41 -13.37
N ALA A 31 -4.64 10.47 -12.11
CA ALA A 31 -3.88 11.04 -11.01
C ALA A 31 -2.99 10.02 -10.26
N TYR A 32 -2.79 8.80 -10.77
CA TYR A 32 -2.07 7.74 -10.05
C TYR A 32 -0.69 8.19 -9.57
N TRP A 33 0.18 8.62 -10.48
CA TRP A 33 1.55 9.02 -10.15
C TRP A 33 1.63 10.34 -9.37
N ARG A 34 0.67 11.24 -9.57
CA ARG A 34 0.70 12.59 -9.00
C ARG A 34 0.09 12.66 -7.60
N LEU A 35 -0.86 11.78 -7.30
CA LEU A 35 -1.66 11.85 -6.08
C LEU A 35 -1.76 10.49 -5.38
N TRP A 36 -2.36 9.48 -6.03
CA TRP A 36 -2.74 8.24 -5.34
C TRP A 36 -1.54 7.38 -4.92
N TYR A 37 -0.52 7.28 -5.76
CA TYR A 37 0.69 6.58 -5.39
C TYR A 37 1.44 7.32 -4.27
N PRO A 38 1.74 8.63 -4.36
CA PRO A 38 2.32 9.40 -3.24
C PRO A 38 1.52 9.32 -1.92
N LEU A 39 0.18 9.37 -1.97
CA LEU A 39 -0.65 9.22 -0.77
C LEU A 39 -0.48 7.85 -0.10
N SER A 40 -0.24 6.79 -0.89
CA SER A 40 0.05 5.46 -0.35
C SER A 40 1.35 5.43 0.47
N PHE A 41 2.31 6.32 0.21
CA PHE A 41 3.53 6.46 1.04
C PHE A 41 3.18 7.01 2.42
N LEU A 42 2.28 7.99 2.49
CA LEU A 42 1.82 8.54 3.77
C LEU A 42 1.08 7.49 4.59
N LEU A 43 0.21 6.70 3.94
CA LEU A 43 -0.49 5.60 4.58
C LEU A 43 0.49 4.52 5.07
N SER A 44 1.50 4.19 4.25
CA SER A 44 2.57 3.25 4.59
C SER A 44 3.43 3.76 5.75
N ALA A 45 3.80 5.05 5.76
CA ALA A 45 4.54 5.68 6.84
C ALA A 45 3.75 5.67 8.16
N GLY A 46 2.48 6.07 8.12
CA GLY A 46 1.60 6.06 9.28
C GLY A 46 1.44 4.66 9.87
N ALA A 47 1.22 3.66 9.01
CA ALA A 47 1.18 2.26 9.42
C ALA A 47 2.53 1.77 9.97
N GLY A 48 3.65 2.19 9.38
CA GLY A 48 4.99 1.95 9.87
C GLY A 48 5.18 2.42 11.31
N LEU A 49 4.80 3.66 11.61
CA LEU A 49 4.82 4.23 12.97
C LEU A 49 4.03 3.39 13.97
N LEU A 50 2.84 2.91 13.58
CA LEU A 50 1.94 2.14 14.44
C LEU A 50 2.42 0.70 14.71
N LEU A 51 3.14 0.11 13.75
CA LEU A 51 3.68 -1.25 13.80
C LEU A 51 5.10 -1.33 14.36
N ARG A 52 5.82 -0.21 14.46
CA ARG A 52 7.16 -0.09 15.07
C ARG A 52 8.15 -1.09 14.44
N SER A 53 8.58 -2.11 15.20
CA SER A 53 9.54 -3.14 14.73
C SER A 53 9.04 -3.95 13.53
N ARG A 54 7.73 -4.01 13.30
CA ARG A 54 7.12 -4.66 12.12
C ARG A 54 6.71 -3.67 11.03
N GLY A 55 7.14 -2.41 11.11
CA GLY A 55 6.77 -1.35 10.17
C GLY A 55 7.20 -1.61 8.72
N TRP A 56 8.25 -2.41 8.50
CA TRP A 56 8.71 -2.79 7.17
C TRP A 56 7.64 -3.51 6.33
N MET A 57 6.73 -4.25 6.97
CA MET A 57 5.67 -4.98 6.25
C MET A 57 4.59 -4.05 5.70
N ALA A 58 4.44 -2.84 6.27
CA ALA A 58 3.29 -2.00 5.98
C ALA A 58 3.24 -1.54 4.52
N GLY A 59 4.34 -1.01 3.98
CA GLY A 59 4.38 -0.59 2.58
C GLY A 59 4.09 -1.72 1.60
N GLY A 60 4.57 -2.92 1.91
CA GLY A 60 4.28 -4.13 1.14
C GLY A 60 2.79 -4.47 1.16
N VAL A 61 2.16 -4.51 2.34
CA VAL A 61 0.72 -4.77 2.47
C VAL A 61 -0.10 -3.73 1.72
N VAL A 62 0.25 -2.44 1.87
CA VAL A 62 -0.45 -1.36 1.18
C VAL A 62 -0.36 -1.53 -0.33
N THR A 63 0.84 -1.75 -0.87
CA THR A 63 1.04 -1.84 -2.32
C THR A 63 0.41 -3.10 -2.89
N PHE A 64 0.63 -4.27 -2.29
CA PHE A 64 0.09 -5.53 -2.79
C PHE A 64 -1.43 -5.68 -2.61
N ALA A 65 -2.06 -4.85 -1.78
CA ALA A 65 -3.52 -4.78 -1.73
C ALA A 65 -4.15 -4.34 -3.06
N GLN A 66 -3.38 -3.78 -4.00
CA GLN A 66 -3.85 -3.52 -5.36
C GLN A 66 -4.25 -4.82 -6.09
N LEU A 67 -3.55 -5.93 -5.89
CA LEU A 67 -3.82 -7.20 -6.60
C LEU A 67 -5.26 -7.69 -6.44
N PRO A 68 -5.79 -7.93 -5.22
CA PRO A 68 -7.16 -8.39 -5.06
C PRO A 68 -8.18 -7.35 -5.56
N VAL A 69 -7.88 -6.05 -5.48
CA VAL A 69 -8.76 -4.99 -6.00
C VAL A 69 -8.84 -5.06 -7.52
N MET A 70 -7.70 -5.22 -8.20
CA MET A 70 -7.68 -5.39 -9.65
C MET A 70 -8.35 -6.69 -10.07
N ALA A 71 -8.05 -7.80 -9.40
CA ALA A 71 -8.66 -9.09 -9.69
C ALA A 71 -10.18 -9.04 -9.54
N TRP A 72 -10.69 -8.25 -8.60
CA TRP A 72 -12.13 -8.05 -8.41
C TRP A 72 -12.77 -7.16 -9.48
N ASN A 73 -12.10 -6.07 -9.87
CA ASN A 73 -12.67 -5.07 -10.79
C ASN A 73 -12.46 -5.39 -12.28
N ALA A 74 -11.28 -5.89 -12.63
CA ALA A 74 -10.84 -6.13 -14.01
C ALA A 74 -10.64 -7.63 -14.32
N GLY A 75 -10.67 -8.50 -13.31
CA GLY A 75 -10.41 -9.93 -13.46
C GLY A 75 -8.92 -10.27 -13.53
N TRP A 76 -8.61 -11.56 -13.67
CA TRP A 76 -7.24 -12.03 -13.90
C TRP A 76 -6.92 -11.98 -15.40
N GLY A 77 -6.41 -10.83 -15.85
CA GLY A 77 -5.96 -10.66 -17.24
C GLY A 77 -4.71 -11.48 -17.57
N SER A 78 -4.38 -11.61 -18.86
CA SER A 78 -3.17 -12.31 -19.35
C SER A 78 -1.86 -11.74 -18.81
N LEU A 79 -1.88 -10.49 -18.32
CA LEU A 79 -0.72 -9.77 -17.80
C LEU A 79 -0.60 -9.79 -16.26
N TRP A 80 -1.34 -10.65 -15.55
CA TRP A 80 -1.32 -10.70 -14.09
C TRP A 80 0.08 -10.86 -13.50
N ALA A 81 0.94 -11.67 -14.13
CA ALA A 81 2.32 -11.87 -13.71
C ALA A 81 3.16 -10.58 -13.83
N ALA A 82 2.97 -9.83 -14.91
CA ALA A 82 3.59 -8.52 -15.07
C ALA A 82 3.08 -7.53 -14.02
N GLY A 83 1.78 -7.57 -13.70
CA GLY A 83 1.19 -6.78 -12.62
C GLY A 83 1.84 -7.07 -11.25
N VAL A 84 2.03 -8.35 -10.91
CA VAL A 84 2.73 -8.75 -9.68
C VAL A 84 4.16 -8.22 -9.64
N LEU A 85 4.90 -8.31 -10.76
CA LEU A 85 6.27 -7.80 -10.85
C LEU A 85 6.31 -6.27 -10.69
N THR A 86 5.42 -5.55 -11.36
CA THR A 86 5.31 -4.10 -11.21
C THR A 86 5.00 -3.72 -9.76
N LEU A 87 4.06 -4.40 -9.10
CA LEU A 87 3.76 -4.16 -7.69
C LEU A 87 4.94 -4.48 -6.78
N ALA A 88 5.73 -5.51 -7.09
CA ALA A 88 6.96 -5.79 -6.34
C ALA A 88 7.95 -4.63 -6.45
N VAL A 89 8.13 -4.05 -7.64
CA VAL A 89 8.97 -2.86 -7.85
C VAL A 89 8.42 -1.65 -7.09
N LEU A 90 7.11 -1.39 -7.19
CA LEU A 90 6.45 -0.27 -6.49
C LEU A 90 6.40 -0.45 -4.98
N ALA A 91 6.49 -1.69 -4.47
CA ALA A 91 6.51 -1.95 -3.04
C ALA A 91 7.86 -1.56 -2.41
N VAL A 92 8.96 -1.61 -3.17
CA VAL A 92 10.30 -1.26 -2.64
C VAL A 92 10.33 0.12 -1.98
N PRO A 93 9.92 1.22 -2.64
CA PRO A 93 9.97 2.53 -2.03
C PRO A 93 8.97 2.71 -0.88
N THR A 94 7.77 2.12 -0.95
CA THR A 94 6.78 2.21 0.14
C THR A 94 7.23 1.41 1.37
N ILE A 95 7.84 0.24 1.18
CA ILE A 95 8.48 -0.57 2.23
C ILE A 95 9.61 0.23 2.89
N ALA A 96 10.46 0.89 2.10
CA ALA A 96 11.55 1.70 2.64
C ALA A 96 11.01 2.80 3.56
N VAL A 97 9.98 3.53 3.13
CA VAL A 97 9.34 4.59 3.94
C VAL A 97 8.68 4.03 5.21
N SER A 98 7.98 2.91 5.11
CA SER A 98 7.31 2.31 6.28
C SER A 98 8.31 1.66 7.26
N ALA A 99 9.42 1.11 6.76
CA ALA A 99 10.51 0.58 7.56
C ALA A 99 11.21 1.70 8.34
N LEU A 100 11.56 2.81 7.67
CA LEU A 100 12.20 3.97 8.29
C LEU A 100 11.33 4.56 9.40
N SER A 101 10.06 4.81 9.10
CA SER A 101 9.11 5.34 10.09
C SER A 101 8.91 4.38 11.27
N GLY A 102 8.76 3.07 11.03
CA GLY A 102 8.66 2.07 12.09
C GLY A 102 9.91 1.98 12.95
N TRP A 103 11.09 2.11 12.35
CA TRP A 103 12.36 2.15 13.07
C TRP A 103 12.48 3.38 13.99
N PHE A 104 12.11 4.57 13.51
CA PHE A 104 12.06 5.77 14.35
C PHE A 104 11.10 5.60 15.53
N ALA A 105 9.91 5.02 15.30
CA ALA A 105 8.93 4.76 16.35
C ALA A 105 9.38 3.67 17.35
N ALA A 106 10.17 2.70 16.91
CA ALA A 106 10.76 1.68 17.77
C ALA A 106 11.86 2.26 18.68
N ARG A 107 12.65 3.23 18.17
CA ARG A 107 13.76 3.86 18.89
C ARG A 107 13.37 4.90 19.92
N ARG A 108 12.17 5.49 19.83
CA ARG A 108 11.67 6.36 20.90
C ARG A 108 11.47 5.50 22.16
N PRO A 109 12.22 5.73 23.26
CA PRO A 109 11.92 5.13 24.54
C PRO A 109 10.52 5.60 24.89
N GLY A 110 9.57 4.67 25.00
CA GLY A 110 8.29 5.02 25.57
C GLY A 110 8.55 5.45 27.02
N ARG A 111 8.29 6.73 27.33
CA ARG A 111 7.79 7.13 28.64
C ARG A 111 6.71 6.09 29.02
N ARG A 112 7.08 5.17 29.90
CA ARG A 112 6.17 4.29 30.64
C ARG A 112 6.41 4.58 32.10
#